data_AF-A0A822CBX2-F1
#
_entry.id   AF-A0A822CBX2-F1
#
_cell.length_a   1.000
_cell.length_b   1.000
_cell.length_c   1.000
_cell.angle_alpha   90.00
_cell.angle_beta   90.00
_cell.angle_gamma   90.00
#
_symmetry.space_group_name_H-M   'P 1'
#
loop_
_entity.id
_entity.type
_entity.pdbx_description
1 polymer ?
#
loop_
_entity_poly.entity_id
_entity_poly.type
_entity_poly.pdbx_seq_one_letter_code
_entity_poly.pdbx_strand_id
1 'polypeptide(L)'
;WGNAFAEDSGRIISAKVQVNRCDRTSEPVMFQSTSKDVEIPFTYSVAFIKNNEINWASRWDYILKSSSPRAHIQWFSILNSLVIILFLSGIVAIILLRILCKGYSRCNQLIGAGTAKEEFGWKRIDGDVFRPPQKGMLLSILVGNGVQIAMTFLITLVFASLDFLSPAKPGALPT
;
A
#
# COMPACT_ATOMS: atom_id res chain seq x y z
N TRP A 1 -22.91 -28.53 -31.45
CA TRP A 1 -22.70 -27.21 -30.83
C TRP A 1 -22.16 -27.46 -29.45
N GLY A 2 -20.84 -27.68 -29.35
CA GLY A 2 -20.20 -28.09 -28.10
C GLY A 2 -19.59 -26.88 -27.41
N ASN A 3 -19.91 -26.72 -26.13
CA ASN A 3 -19.21 -25.78 -25.23
C ASN A 3 -17.89 -26.38 -24.69
N ALA A 4 -17.46 -27.50 -25.28
CA ALA A 4 -16.33 -28.28 -24.82
C ALA A 4 -15.09 -27.96 -25.66
N PHE A 5 -14.00 -27.76 -24.94
CA PHE A 5 -12.65 -27.71 -25.46
C PHE A 5 -12.30 -29.06 -26.12
N ALA A 6 -11.66 -29.02 -27.30
CA ALA A 6 -11.05 -30.22 -27.90
C ALA A 6 -9.94 -30.76 -26.98
N GLU A 7 -9.62 -32.04 -27.07
CA GLU A 7 -8.82 -32.82 -26.12
C GLU A 7 -7.41 -32.23 -25.79
N ASP A 8 -6.85 -31.39 -26.68
CA ASP A 8 -5.57 -30.67 -26.50
C ASP A 8 -5.71 -29.17 -26.18
N SER A 9 -6.84 -28.74 -25.63
CA SER A 9 -7.10 -27.31 -25.47
C SER A 9 -6.42 -26.71 -24.25
N GLY A 10 -5.63 -25.67 -24.49
CA GLY A 10 -5.10 -24.81 -23.45
C GLY A 10 -6.17 -24.04 -22.67
N ARG A 11 -5.75 -23.39 -21.58
CA ARG A 11 -6.60 -22.56 -20.71
C ARG A 11 -6.96 -21.22 -21.38
N ILE A 12 -8.19 -20.74 -21.19
CA ILE A 12 -8.66 -19.42 -21.68
C ILE A 12 -7.71 -18.30 -21.21
N ILE A 13 -7.27 -17.44 -22.14
CA ILE A 13 -6.38 -16.30 -21.88
C ILE A 13 -7.15 -14.98 -21.76
N SER A 14 -8.16 -14.78 -22.60
CA SER A 14 -8.96 -13.56 -22.66
C SER A 14 -10.32 -13.87 -23.28
N ALA A 15 -11.32 -13.10 -22.90
CA ALA A 15 -12.65 -13.15 -23.50
C ALA A 15 -12.99 -11.74 -23.99
N LYS A 16 -13.22 -11.60 -25.29
CA LYS A 16 -13.68 -10.34 -25.88
C LYS A 16 -15.17 -10.46 -26.15
N VAL A 17 -15.97 -9.76 -25.37
CA VAL A 17 -17.42 -9.69 -25.60
C VAL A 17 -17.67 -8.65 -26.69
N GLN A 18 -18.29 -9.08 -27.80
CA GLN A 18 -18.73 -8.19 -28.86
C GLN A 18 -20.22 -8.41 -29.08
N VAL A 19 -20.99 -7.31 -29.11
CA VAL A 19 -22.40 -7.34 -29.49
C VAL A 19 -22.45 -7.45 -31.00
N ASN A 20 -22.80 -8.62 -31.51
CA ASN A 20 -22.83 -8.87 -32.93
C ASN A 20 -24.17 -8.39 -33.49
N ARG A 21 -24.20 -7.12 -33.91
CA ARG A 21 -25.32 -6.38 -34.53
C ARG A 21 -26.47 -6.02 -33.58
N CYS A 22 -26.57 -4.73 -33.25
CA CYS A 22 -27.87 -4.13 -32.95
C CYS A 22 -28.53 -3.82 -34.30
N ASP A 23 -29.48 -4.65 -34.72
CA ASP A 23 -30.25 -4.40 -35.94
C ASP A 23 -31.24 -3.26 -35.70
N ARG A 24 -30.86 -2.04 -36.11
CA ARG A 24 -31.67 -0.82 -35.95
C ARG A 24 -32.93 -0.81 -36.83
N THR A 25 -33.07 -1.79 -37.72
CA THR A 25 -34.21 -1.94 -38.63
C THR A 25 -35.32 -2.81 -38.05
N SER A 26 -35.08 -3.49 -36.91
CA SER A 26 -36.12 -4.22 -36.20
C SER A 26 -37.07 -3.27 -35.47
N GLU A 27 -38.37 -3.59 -35.47
CA GLU A 27 -39.36 -2.81 -34.74
C GLU A 27 -39.00 -2.78 -33.24
N PRO A 28 -39.08 -1.62 -32.58
CA PRO A 28 -38.73 -1.50 -31.17
C PRO A 28 -39.68 -2.37 -30.34
N VAL A 29 -39.12 -3.26 -29.53
CA VAL A 29 -39.89 -4.07 -28.59
C VAL A 29 -40.54 -3.13 -27.57
N MET A 30 -41.85 -2.95 -27.68
CA MET A 30 -42.64 -2.14 -26.76
C MET A 30 -42.89 -2.93 -25.47
N PHE A 31 -42.34 -2.45 -24.36
CA PHE A 31 -42.62 -3.01 -23.04
C PHE A 31 -43.95 -2.44 -22.52
N GLN A 32 -44.97 -3.29 -22.37
CA GLN A 32 -46.23 -2.91 -21.75
C GLN A 32 -46.02 -2.76 -20.23
N SER A 33 -46.33 -1.60 -19.66
CA SER A 33 -46.04 -1.21 -18.27
C SER A 33 -46.79 -2.00 -17.18
N THR A 34 -47.45 -3.10 -17.54
CA THR A 34 -48.36 -3.87 -16.65
C THR A 34 -47.77 -5.19 -16.13
N SER A 35 -46.64 -5.67 -16.68
CA SER A 35 -45.95 -6.88 -16.18
C SER A 35 -44.73 -6.50 -15.35
N LYS A 36 -44.70 -6.91 -14.07
CA LYS A 36 -43.62 -6.60 -13.12
C LYS A 36 -42.30 -7.33 -13.43
N ASP A 37 -42.37 -8.47 -14.12
CA ASP A 37 -41.22 -9.28 -14.52
C ASP A 37 -41.27 -9.56 -16.02
N VAL A 38 -40.18 -9.25 -16.74
CA VAL A 38 -40.00 -9.50 -18.17
C VAL A 38 -38.81 -10.42 -18.35
N GLU A 39 -39.06 -11.64 -18.81
CA GLU A 39 -38.00 -12.60 -19.15
C GLU A 39 -37.51 -12.34 -20.57
N ILE A 40 -36.26 -11.88 -20.69
CA ILE A 40 -35.62 -11.61 -21.99
C ILE A 40 -34.69 -12.79 -22.31
N PRO A 41 -34.96 -13.58 -23.37
CA PRO A 41 -34.08 -14.67 -23.76
C PRO A 41 -32.82 -14.12 -24.41
N PHE A 42 -31.68 -14.29 -23.75
CA PHE A 42 -30.37 -13.94 -24.30
C PHE A 42 -29.72 -15.16 -24.96
N THR A 43 -29.30 -15.00 -26.21
CA THR A 43 -28.47 -15.98 -26.91
C THR A 43 -27.06 -15.44 -27.06
N TYR A 44 -26.06 -16.27 -26.78
CA TYR A 44 -24.65 -15.94 -26.97
C TYR A 44 -24.02 -16.93 -27.94
N SER A 45 -23.03 -16.47 -28.70
CA SER A 45 -22.15 -17.33 -29.49
C SER A 45 -20.72 -17.19 -28.99
N VAL A 46 -20.03 -18.33 -28.87
CA VAL A 46 -18.63 -18.39 -28.43
C VAL A 46 -17.79 -18.85 -29.61
N ALA A 47 -16.76 -18.07 -29.95
CA ALA A 47 -15.74 -18.45 -30.92
C ALA A 47 -14.40 -18.60 -30.20
N PHE A 48 -13.83 -19.80 -30.25
CA PHE A 48 -12.51 -20.09 -29.68
C PHE A 48 -11.43 -19.83 -30.73
N ILE A 49 -10.49 -18.93 -30.44
CA ILE A 49 -9.35 -18.61 -31.31
C ILE A 49 -8.07 -19.01 -30.58
N LYS A 50 -7.31 -19.94 -31.17
CA LYS A 50 -6.02 -20.36 -30.61
C LYS A 50 -4.99 -19.27 -30.85
N ASN A 51 -4.37 -18.76 -29.78
CA ASN A 51 -3.24 -17.84 -29.86
C ASN A 51 -2.02 -18.48 -29.19
N ASN A 52 -0.93 -18.65 -29.95
CA ASN A 52 0.31 -19.27 -29.48
C ASN A 52 1.46 -18.27 -29.28
N GLU A 53 1.20 -16.98 -29.47
CA GLU A 53 2.20 -15.91 -29.37
C GLU A 53 2.36 -15.39 -27.93
N ILE A 54 1.38 -15.66 -27.06
CA ILE A 54 1.36 -15.15 -25.67
C ILE A 54 1.97 -16.21 -24.74
N ASN A 55 3.19 -15.94 -24.27
CA ASN A 55 3.82 -16.70 -23.20
C ASN A 55 3.00 -16.61 -21.91
N TRP A 56 3.01 -17.70 -21.11
CA TRP A 56 2.26 -17.79 -19.85
C TRP A 56 2.49 -16.58 -18.92
N ALA A 57 3.72 -16.11 -18.82
CA ALA A 57 4.11 -14.98 -17.97
C ALA A 57 3.45 -13.65 -18.39
N SER A 58 3.17 -13.44 -19.68
CA SER A 58 2.67 -12.17 -20.21
C SER A 58 1.13 -12.08 -20.25
N ARG A 59 0.40 -13.10 -19.77
CA ARG A 59 -1.07 -13.17 -19.84
C ARG A 59 -1.79 -12.01 -19.13
N TRP A 60 -1.22 -11.54 -18.02
CA TRP A 60 -1.81 -10.47 -17.21
C TRP A 60 -1.50 -9.07 -17.73
N ASP A 61 -0.58 -8.92 -18.69
CA ASP A 61 -0.12 -7.61 -19.17
C ASP A 61 -1.27 -6.79 -19.76
N TYR A 62 -2.22 -7.40 -20.47
CA TYR A 62 -3.40 -6.70 -20.99
C TYR A 62 -4.31 -6.12 -19.89
N ILE A 63 -4.51 -6.85 -18.80
CA ILE A 63 -5.34 -6.43 -17.66
C ILE A 63 -4.60 -5.32 -16.88
N LEU A 64 -3.29 -5.47 -16.71
CA LEU A 64 -2.47 -4.50 -16.00
C LEU A 64 -2.28 -3.19 -16.80
N LYS A 65 -2.13 -3.28 -18.13
CA LYS A 65 -1.95 -2.15 -19.04
C LYS A 65 -3.24 -1.35 -19.28
N SER A 66 -4.40 -1.96 -19.08
CA SER A 66 -5.68 -1.24 -19.05
C SER A 66 -5.93 -0.54 -17.70
N SER A 67 -5.33 -1.03 -16.60
CA SER A 67 -5.35 -0.36 -15.28
C SER A 67 -4.28 0.72 -15.10
N SER A 68 -3.25 0.78 -15.93
CA SER A 68 -2.08 1.66 -15.74
C SER A 68 -2.26 3.17 -16.02
N PRO A 69 -3.30 3.69 -16.72
CA PRO A 69 -3.45 5.15 -16.89
C PRO A 69 -3.74 5.91 -15.59
N ARG A 70 -4.25 5.24 -14.55
CA ARG A 70 -4.58 5.87 -13.25
C ARG A 70 -3.48 5.74 -12.20
N ALA A 71 -2.58 4.78 -12.33
CA ALA A 71 -1.53 4.54 -11.34
C ALA A 71 -0.50 5.68 -11.29
N HIS A 72 -0.19 6.32 -12.42
CA HIS A 72 0.78 7.43 -12.50
C HIS A 72 0.39 8.66 -11.66
N ILE A 73 -0.90 8.84 -11.37
CA ILE A 73 -1.42 10.06 -10.73
C ILE A 73 -1.37 9.96 -9.18
N GLN A 74 -1.39 8.75 -8.60
CA GLN A 74 -1.50 8.56 -7.14
C GLN A 74 -0.14 8.55 -6.41
N TRP A 75 0.96 8.15 -7.06
CA TRP A 75 2.28 8.16 -6.42
C TRP A 75 2.74 9.55 -6.00
N PHE A 76 2.28 10.61 -6.67
CA PHE A 76 2.53 11.99 -6.24
C PHE A 76 1.91 12.29 -4.85
N SER A 77 0.74 11.73 -4.55
CA SER A 77 0.09 11.87 -3.24
C SER A 77 0.83 11.08 -2.14
N ILE A 78 1.34 9.90 -2.47
CA ILE A 78 2.16 9.08 -1.57
C ILE A 78 3.44 9.83 -1.21
N LEU A 79 4.16 10.37 -2.20
CA LEU A 79 5.38 11.16 -1.98
C LEU A 79 5.09 12.42 -1.15
N ASN A 80 4.02 13.15 -1.48
CA ASN A 80 3.61 14.34 -0.73
C ASN A 80 3.36 14.03 0.76
N SER A 81 2.65 12.94 1.05
CA SER A 81 2.40 12.52 2.45
C SER A 81 3.69 12.08 3.16
N LEU A 82 4.61 11.44 2.45
CA LEU A 82 5.91 10.98 2.98
C LEU A 82 6.78 12.16 3.41
N VAL A 83 6.87 13.19 2.57
CA VAL A 83 7.63 14.41 2.89
C VAL A 83 7.08 15.09 4.15
N ILE A 84 5.75 15.18 4.28
CA ILE A 84 5.08 15.77 5.44
C ILE A 84 5.41 14.95 6.72
N ILE A 85 5.35 13.62 6.66
CA ILE A 85 5.65 12.75 7.80
C ILE A 85 7.10 12.87 8.25
N LEU A 86 8.06 12.87 7.31
CA LEU A 86 9.49 13.05 7.64
C LEU A 86 9.76 14.43 8.25
N PHE A 87 9.11 15.47 7.73
CA PHE A 87 9.26 16.82 8.27
C PHE A 87 8.67 16.94 9.69
N LEU A 88 7.48 16.39 9.92
CA LEU A 88 6.85 16.34 11.25
C LEU A 88 7.71 15.54 12.24
N SER A 89 8.19 14.37 11.85
CA SER A 89 9.09 13.56 12.67
C SER A 89 10.41 14.29 12.97
N GLY A 90 10.99 14.98 11.99
CA GLY A 90 12.20 15.76 12.14
C GLY A 90 12.04 16.93 13.12
N ILE A 91 10.94 17.68 13.03
CA ILE A 91 10.62 18.76 13.98
C ILE A 91 10.49 18.21 15.40
N VAL A 92 9.75 17.12 15.59
CA VAL A 92 9.60 16.48 16.91
C VAL A 92 10.94 16.02 17.46
N ALA A 93 11.79 15.40 16.64
CA ALA A 93 13.14 15.00 17.02
C ALA A 93 14.03 16.20 17.39
N ILE A 94 13.98 17.30 16.62
CA ILE A 94 14.71 18.53 16.92
C ILE A 94 14.23 19.13 18.24
N ILE A 95 12.93 19.17 18.50
CA ILE A 95 12.36 19.68 19.76
C ILE A 95 12.84 18.82 20.93
N LEU A 96 12.77 17.50 20.81
CA LEU A 96 13.24 16.56 21.82
C LEU A 96 14.74 16.77 22.11
N LEU A 97 15.57 16.84 21.07
CA LEU A 97 17.00 17.13 21.17
C LEU A 97 17.28 18.50 21.78
N ARG A 98 16.48 19.52 21.42
CA ARG A 98 16.63 20.86 22.02
C ARG A 98 16.37 20.84 23.51
N ILE A 99 15.32 20.15 23.95
CA ILE A 99 14.98 20.02 25.37
C ILE A 99 16.09 19.26 26.10
N LEU A 100 16.55 18.15 25.51
CA LEU A 100 17.60 17.30 26.09
C LEU A 100 18.95 18.05 26.19
N CYS A 101 19.44 18.64 25.10
CA CYS A 101 20.71 19.35 25.08
C CYS A 101 20.68 20.65 25.90
N LYS A 102 19.57 21.40 25.89
CA LYS A 102 19.41 22.58 26.76
C LYS A 102 19.35 22.17 28.23
N GLY A 103 18.69 21.05 28.54
CA GLY A 103 18.68 20.45 29.87
C GLY A 103 20.08 20.06 30.35
N TYR A 104 20.87 19.43 29.47
CA TYR A 104 22.25 19.03 29.77
C TYR A 104 23.21 20.22 29.95
N SER A 105 23.18 21.21 29.06
CA SER A 105 24.08 22.38 29.13
C SER A 105 23.82 23.26 30.35
N ARG A 106 22.54 23.46 30.70
CA ARG A 106 22.14 24.12 31.95
C ARG A 106 22.69 23.36 33.16
N CYS A 107 22.65 22.03 33.13
CA CYS A 107 23.16 21.20 34.18
C CYS A 107 24.69 21.31 34.36
N ASN A 108 25.46 21.36 33.27
CA ASN A 108 26.92 21.46 33.35
C ASN A 108 27.39 22.82 33.94
N GLN A 109 26.69 23.92 33.61
CA GLN A 109 26.99 25.24 34.19
C GLN A 109 26.80 25.30 35.71
N LEU A 110 25.78 24.59 36.23
CA LEU A 110 25.48 24.56 37.66
C LEU A 110 26.44 23.67 38.45
N ILE A 111 27.09 22.70 37.80
CA ILE A 111 28.12 21.85 38.39
C ILE A 111 29.45 22.62 38.54
N GLY A 112 29.73 23.62 37.69
CA GLY A 112 30.94 24.44 37.75
C GLY A 112 30.90 25.62 38.74
N ALA A 113 29.71 26.08 39.12
CA ALA A 113 29.51 27.14 40.12
C ALA A 113 29.30 26.50 41.49
N GLY A 114 30.37 26.29 42.26
CA GLY A 114 30.46 25.46 43.47
C GLY A 114 29.63 25.82 44.70
N THR A 115 28.37 26.25 44.58
CA THR A 115 27.44 26.44 45.70
C THR A 115 26.05 25.89 45.35
N ALA A 116 25.38 25.27 46.31
CA ALA A 116 24.06 24.61 46.23
C ALA A 116 24.07 23.14 45.73
N LYS A 117 24.46 22.28 46.67
CA LYS A 117 24.17 20.83 46.74
C LYS A 117 22.68 20.52 47.00
N GLU A 118 21.76 21.35 46.50
CA GLU A 118 20.31 21.13 46.62
C GLU A 118 19.72 20.70 45.26
N GLU A 119 19.49 19.40 45.16
CA GLU A 119 18.35 18.79 44.46
C GLU A 119 18.00 19.32 43.05
N PHE A 120 18.92 19.27 42.10
CA PHE A 120 18.54 19.47 40.69
C PHE A 120 17.65 18.32 40.20
N GLY A 121 16.40 18.62 39.85
CA GLY A 121 15.30 17.68 39.64
C GLY A 121 15.53 16.52 38.67
N TRP A 122 16.38 16.66 37.64
CA TRP A 122 16.75 15.55 36.76
C TRP A 122 17.51 14.43 37.51
N LYS A 123 18.29 14.77 38.55
CA LYS A 123 19.03 13.81 39.38
C LYS A 123 18.16 13.09 40.42
N ARG A 124 17.00 13.66 40.75
CA ARG A 124 15.92 12.99 41.50
C ARG A 124 15.12 12.05 40.60
N ILE A 125 14.92 12.43 39.34
CA ILE A 125 14.24 11.61 38.32
C ILE A 125 15.12 10.45 37.84
N ASP A 126 16.45 10.61 37.86
CA ASP A 126 17.41 9.55 37.52
C ASP A 126 17.16 8.26 38.32
N GLY A 127 16.90 8.37 39.64
CA GLY A 127 16.54 7.24 40.50
C GLY A 127 15.14 6.64 40.28
N ASP A 128 14.24 7.38 39.61
CA ASP A 128 12.88 6.93 39.29
C ASP A 128 12.74 6.40 37.86
N VAL A 129 13.59 6.87 36.93
CA VAL A 129 13.68 6.42 35.53
C VAL A 129 14.34 5.03 35.44
N PHE A 130 15.32 4.74 36.29
CA PHE A 130 15.94 3.41 36.36
C PHE A 130 15.18 2.43 37.24
N ARG A 131 14.08 2.87 37.89
CA ARG A 131 13.23 1.95 38.64
C ARG A 131 12.49 1.06 37.63
N PRO A 132 12.67 -0.27 37.68
CA PRO A 132 12.04 -1.15 36.70
C PRO A 132 10.51 -0.94 36.80
N PRO A 133 9.84 -0.55 35.71
CA PRO A 133 8.40 -0.32 35.74
C PRO A 133 7.70 -1.62 36.10
N GLN A 134 6.60 -1.55 36.86
CA GLN A 134 5.87 -2.74 37.36
C GLN A 134 5.50 -3.73 36.24
N LYS A 135 5.43 -3.27 34.98
CA LYS A 135 5.15 -4.08 33.79
C LYS A 135 6.21 -3.90 32.68
N GLY A 136 7.50 -3.88 33.03
CA GLY A 136 8.58 -3.66 32.06
C GLY A 136 8.61 -4.63 30.87
N MET A 137 8.18 -5.88 31.07
CA MET A 137 8.10 -6.87 29.99
C MET A 137 7.10 -6.47 28.89
N LEU A 138 5.91 -5.97 29.26
CA LEU A 138 4.92 -5.49 28.30
C LEU A 138 5.41 -4.25 27.54
N LEU A 139 6.11 -3.35 28.23
CA LEU A 139 6.65 -2.13 27.62
C LEU A 139 7.75 -2.47 26.61
N SER A 140 8.68 -3.38 26.95
CA SER A 140 9.73 -3.84 26.05
C SER A 140 9.15 -4.52 24.81
N ILE A 141 8.14 -5.37 24.98
CA ILE A 141 7.45 -6.03 23.86
C ILE A 141 6.75 -5.01 22.96
N LEU A 142 6.04 -4.03 23.54
CA LEU A 142 5.31 -3.01 22.78
C LEU A 142 6.27 -2.11 21.99
N VAL A 143 7.35 -1.65 22.62
CA VAL A 143 8.37 -0.81 21.97
C VAL A 143 9.12 -1.60 20.90
N GLY A 144 9.51 -2.84 21.19
CA GLY A 144 10.18 -3.71 20.22
C GLY A 144 9.32 -3.98 18.98
N ASN A 145 8.06 -4.38 19.17
CA ASN A 145 7.12 -4.59 18.07
C ASN A 145 6.83 -3.28 17.32
N GLY A 146 6.66 -2.17 18.03
CA GLY A 146 6.44 -0.86 17.42
C GLY A 146 7.59 -0.43 16.51
N VAL A 147 8.83 -0.58 16.98
CA VAL A 147 10.03 -0.27 16.19
C VAL A 147 10.16 -1.22 15.00
N GLN A 148 9.89 -2.52 15.19
CA GLN A 148 9.94 -3.50 14.11
C GLN A 148 8.92 -3.18 13.01
N ILE A 149 7.65 -2.94 13.37
CA ILE A 149 6.59 -2.57 12.42
C ILE A 149 6.92 -1.25 11.71
N ALA A 150 7.43 -0.26 12.43
CA ALA A 150 7.82 1.02 11.85
C ALA A 150 8.95 0.86 10.82
N MET A 151 9.98 0.06 11.13
CA MET A 151 11.09 -0.22 10.22
C MET A 151 10.62 -1.01 9.00
N THR A 152 9.81 -2.07 9.20
CA THR A 152 9.25 -2.84 8.08
C THR A 152 8.39 -1.95 7.17
N PHE A 153 7.53 -1.10 7.74
CA PHE A 153 6.71 -0.17 6.97
C PHE A 153 7.56 0.81 6.15
N LEU A 154 8.58 1.42 6.75
CA LEU A 154 9.48 2.35 6.06
C LEU A 154 10.22 1.66 4.91
N ILE A 155 10.74 0.47 5.13
CA ILE A 155 11.46 -0.30 4.10
C ILE A 155 10.51 -0.67 2.96
N THR A 156 9.34 -1.24 3.26
CA THR A 156 8.32 -1.58 2.25
C THR A 156 7.88 -0.36 1.45
N LEU A 157 7.75 0.80 2.09
CA LEU A 157 7.39 2.06 1.43
C LEU A 157 8.48 2.53 0.45
N VAL A 158 9.75 2.40 0.81
CA VAL A 158 10.89 2.72 -0.08
C VAL A 158 10.91 1.78 -1.28
N PHE A 159 10.78 0.46 -1.06
CA PHE A 159 10.71 -0.51 -2.16
C PHE A 159 9.50 -0.30 -3.07
N ALA A 160 8.36 0.09 -2.50
CA ALA A 160 7.17 0.44 -3.26
C ALA A 160 7.45 1.69 -4.12
N SER A 161 8.01 2.74 -3.53
CA SER A 161 8.33 4.01 -4.23
C SER A 161 9.38 3.86 -5.32
N LEU A 162 10.28 2.88 -5.23
CA LEU A 162 11.26 2.56 -6.26
C LEU A 162 10.69 1.70 -7.42
N ASP A 163 9.36 1.52 -7.49
CA ASP A 163 8.66 0.76 -8.54
C ASP A 163 9.00 -0.75 -8.55
N PHE A 164 9.72 -1.26 -7.53
CA PHE A 164 10.12 -2.67 -7.43
C PHE A 164 8.94 -3.60 -7.10
N LEU A 165 7.88 -3.05 -6.49
CA LEU A 165 6.62 -3.74 -6.16
C LEU A 165 5.47 -3.35 -7.10
N SER A 166 5.72 -2.52 -8.10
CA SER A 166 4.68 -2.11 -9.06
C SER A 166 4.27 -3.32 -9.90
N PRO A 167 2.98 -3.70 -9.93
CA PRO A 167 2.50 -4.86 -10.69
C PRO A 167 2.72 -4.70 -12.20
N ALA A 168 3.14 -3.51 -12.67
CA ALA A 168 3.48 -3.22 -14.06
C ALA A 168 4.84 -3.78 -14.53
N LYS A 169 5.67 -4.37 -13.65
CA LYS A 169 6.97 -4.95 -14.02
C LYS A 169 7.23 -6.31 -13.34
N PRO A 170 6.61 -7.41 -13.79
CA PRO A 170 7.03 -8.74 -13.36
C PRO A 170 8.44 -9.04 -13.93
N GLY A 171 9.50 -8.78 -13.16
CA GLY A 171 10.87 -9.13 -13.54
C GLY A 171 11.99 -8.14 -13.19
N ALA A 172 11.81 -7.21 -12.24
CA ALA A 172 12.86 -6.24 -11.87
C ALA A 172 14.03 -6.82 -11.03
N LEU A 173 14.17 -8.15 -10.93
CA LEU A 173 15.39 -8.78 -10.43
C LEU A 173 16.25 -9.18 -11.64
N PRO A 174 17.36 -8.48 -11.94
CA PRO A 174 18.37 -9.06 -12.80
C PRO A 174 18.96 -10.28 -12.08
N THR A 175 18.85 -11.45 -12.69
CA THR A 175 19.73 -12.58 -12.39
C THR A 175 21.17 -12.23 -12.74
#